data_AF-A0A4S2KXI5-F1
#
_entry.id   AF-A0A4S2KXI5-F1
#
_cell.length_a   1.000
_cell.length_b   1.000
_cell.length_c   1.000
_cell.angle_alpha   90.00
_cell.angle_beta   90.00
_cell.angle_gamma   90.00
#
_symmetry.space_group_name_H-M   'P 1'
#
loop_
_entity.id
_entity.type
_entity.pdbx_description
1 polymer ?
#
loop_
_entity_poly.entity_id
_entity_poly.type
_entity_poly.pdbx_seq_one_letter_code
_entity_poly.pdbx_strand_id
1 'polypeptide(L)'
;MWKLCKKIEKFSNALQPFCNNEWSFSTDNVQAMWSHLSEEDQQLFQFSMVGFDWTKYLIDHYMGLRLYLLNEDNSTLKISRIKYRR
;
A
#
# COMPACT_ATOMS: atom_id res chain seq x y z
N MET A 1 -9.86 26.84 -13.73
CA MET A 1 -10.20 26.85 -12.28
C MET A 1 -11.45 26.03 -11.96
N TRP A 2 -12.67 26.39 -12.39
CA TRP A 2 -13.92 25.69 -12.04
C TRP A 2 -13.94 24.16 -12.27
N LYS A 3 -13.47 23.68 -13.43
CA LYS A 3 -13.40 22.24 -13.73
C LYS A 3 -12.47 21.47 -12.78
N LEU A 4 -11.41 22.11 -12.29
CA LEU A 4 -10.48 21.52 -11.33
C LEU A 4 -11.14 21.43 -9.94
N CYS A 5 -11.80 22.49 -9.48
CA CYS A 5 -12.54 22.50 -8.22
C CYS A 5 -13.57 21.37 -8.17
N LYS A 6 -14.36 21.17 -9.23
CA LYS A 6 -15.32 20.05 -9.32
C LYS A 6 -14.66 18.66 -9.23
N LYS A 7 -13.47 18.49 -9.81
CA LYS A 7 -12.73 17.22 -9.70
C LYS A 7 -12.25 17.01 -8.26
N ILE A 8 -11.68 18.03 -7.64
CA ILE A 8 -11.20 17.96 -6.24
C ILE A 8 -12.35 17.65 -5.30
N GLU A 9 -13.48 18.32 -5.45
CA GLU A 9 -14.68 18.08 -4.64
C GLU A 9 -15.18 16.64 -4.78
N LYS A 10 -15.27 16.12 -6.02
CA LYS A 10 -15.67 14.73 -6.26
C LYS A 10 -14.74 13.74 -5.57
N PHE A 11 -13.42 13.94 -5.67
CA PHE A 11 -12.44 13.08 -4.99
C PHE A 11 -12.50 13.22 -3.47
N SER A 12 -12.64 14.44 -2.96
CA SER A 12 -12.74 14.69 -1.52
C SER A 12 -13.97 14.01 -0.93
N ASN A 13 -15.11 14.08 -1.61
CA ASN A 13 -16.33 13.40 -1.16
C ASN A 13 -16.17 11.87 -1.19
N ALA A 14 -15.49 11.34 -2.21
CA ALA A 14 -15.21 9.90 -2.29
C ALA A 14 -14.25 9.41 -1.19
N LEU A 15 -13.28 10.24 -0.79
CA LEU A 15 -12.28 9.90 0.22
C LEU A 15 -12.73 10.21 1.66
N GLN A 16 -13.72 11.07 1.84
CA GLN A 16 -14.20 11.52 3.15
C GLN A 16 -14.41 10.36 4.15
N PRO A 17 -15.09 9.24 3.81
CA PRO A 17 -15.32 8.16 4.78
C PRO A 17 -14.02 7.48 5.24
N PHE A 18 -12.98 7.48 4.41
CA PHE A 18 -11.71 6.84 4.70
C PHE A 18 -10.76 7.76 5.48
N CYS A 19 -10.82 9.06 5.22
CA CYS A 19 -9.92 10.04 5.86
C CYS A 19 -10.45 10.59 7.19
N ASN A 20 -11.77 10.69 7.35
CA ASN A 20 -12.37 11.41 8.49
C ASN A 20 -12.95 10.50 9.57
N ASN A 21 -13.00 9.19 9.31
CA ASN A 21 -13.45 8.22 10.29
C ASN A 21 -12.24 7.50 10.88
N GLU A 22 -12.29 7.25 12.19
CA GLU A 22 -11.37 6.30 12.81
C GLU A 22 -11.86 4.89 12.53
N TRP A 23 -10.92 4.04 12.12
CA TRP A 23 -11.19 2.65 11.85
C TRP A 23 -10.42 1.78 12.83
N SER A 24 -11.15 1.06 13.67
CA SER A 24 -10.58 0.03 14.51
C SER A 24 -10.65 -1.32 13.79
N PHE A 25 -9.49 -1.92 13.53
CA PHE A 25 -9.39 -3.28 13.03
C PHE A 25 -8.54 -4.10 13.99
N SER A 26 -8.95 -5.36 14.22
CA SER A 26 -8.17 -6.34 14.96
C SER A 26 -7.95 -7.56 14.06
N THR A 27 -6.81 -8.21 14.25
CA THR A 27 -6.48 -9.48 13.60
C THR A 27 -6.32 -10.61 14.62
N ASP A 28 -6.78 -10.40 15.86
CA ASP A 28 -6.52 -11.31 16.98
C ASP A 28 -7.03 -12.73 16.69
N ASN A 29 -8.23 -12.84 16.12
CA ASN A 29 -8.80 -14.15 15.75
C ASN A 29 -8.00 -14.84 14.64
N VAL A 30 -7.46 -14.08 13.69
CA VAL A 30 -6.63 -14.63 12.59
C VAL A 30 -5.30 -15.10 13.13
N GLN A 31 -4.69 -14.34 14.05
CA GLN A 31 -3.45 -14.71 14.71
C GLN A 31 -3.63 -15.93 15.62
N ALA A 32 -4.72 -15.96 16.38
CA ALA A 32 -5.08 -17.12 17.21
C ALA A 32 -5.31 -18.35 16.33
N MET A 33 -6.08 -18.24 15.24
CA MET A 33 -6.27 -19.35 14.31
C MET A 33 -4.92 -19.85 13.76
N TRP A 34 -4.04 -18.94 13.33
CA TRP A 34 -2.70 -19.30 12.85
C TRP A 34 -1.89 -20.08 13.88
N SER A 35 -1.90 -19.65 15.14
CA SER A 35 -1.14 -20.32 16.21
C SER A 35 -1.66 -21.71 16.57
N HIS A 36 -2.90 -22.03 16.23
CA HIS A 36 -3.49 -23.36 16.47
C HIS A 36 -3.28 -24.34 15.30
N LEU A 37 -2.83 -23.86 14.14
CA LEU A 37 -2.52 -24.73 13.01
C LEU A 37 -1.26 -25.57 13.27
N SER A 38 -1.24 -26.78 12.71
CA SER A 38 -0.03 -27.60 12.66
C SER A 38 1.03 -26.95 11.77
N GLU A 39 2.30 -27.32 11.95
CA GLU A 39 3.37 -26.83 11.08
C GLU A 39 3.13 -27.22 9.61
N GLU A 40 2.58 -28.40 9.36
CA GLU A 40 2.22 -28.90 8.03
C GLU A 40 1.16 -28.02 7.38
N ASP A 41 0.10 -27.66 8.10
CA ASP A 41 -0.97 -26.79 7.58
C ASP A 41 -0.49 -25.34 7.39
N GLN A 42 0.37 -24.84 8.27
CA GLN A 42 0.97 -23.51 8.11
C GLN A 42 1.84 -23.44 6.85
N GLN A 43 2.60 -24.50 6.54
CA GLN A 43 3.40 -24.58 5.32
C GLN A 43 2.53 -24.72 4.07
N LEU A 44 1.45 -25.51 4.15
CA LEU A 44 0.52 -25.71 3.04
C LEU A 44 -0.28 -24.43 2.72
N PHE A 45 -0.63 -23.65 3.75
CA PHE A 45 -1.42 -22.43 3.63
C PHE A 45 -0.75 -21.23 4.30
N GLN A 46 0.35 -20.75 3.72
CA GLN A 46 1.11 -19.62 4.25
C GLN A 46 0.39 -18.27 4.04
N PHE A 47 -0.54 -17.92 4.92
CA PHE A 47 -1.23 -16.61 4.91
C PHE A 47 -0.74 -15.64 5.99
N SER A 48 0.11 -16.08 6.91
CA SER A 48 0.71 -15.20 7.90
C SER A 48 1.67 -14.21 7.26
N MET A 49 1.47 -12.93 7.54
CA MET A 49 2.31 -11.84 7.03
C MET A 49 3.48 -11.49 7.95
N VAL A 50 3.68 -12.23 9.05
CA VAL A 50 4.73 -11.93 10.05
C VAL A 50 6.13 -12.03 9.45
N GLY A 51 6.37 -13.02 8.58
CA GLY A 51 7.65 -13.21 7.88
C GLY A 51 7.73 -12.54 6.51
N PHE A 52 6.70 -11.78 6.11
CA PHE A 52 6.66 -11.17 4.79
C PHE A 52 7.59 -9.96 4.71
N ASP A 53 8.44 -9.90 3.69
CA ASP A 53 9.32 -8.75 3.46
C ASP A 53 8.53 -7.58 2.85
N TRP A 54 7.86 -6.83 3.74
CA TRP A 54 7.12 -5.63 3.39
C TRP A 54 7.99 -4.56 2.73
N THR A 55 9.26 -4.49 3.10
CA THR A 55 10.18 -3.49 2.55
C THR A 55 10.43 -3.76 1.08
N LYS A 56 10.80 -5.00 0.75
CA LYS A 56 10.98 -5.43 -0.64
C LYS A 56 9.69 -5.28 -1.44
N TYR A 57 8.56 -5.74 -0.90
CA TYR A 57 7.26 -5.62 -1.56
C TYR A 57 6.94 -4.16 -1.93
N LEU A 58 7.06 -3.23 -0.98
CA LEU A 58 6.75 -1.83 -1.22
C LEU A 58 7.72 -1.21 -2.25
N ILE A 59 9.01 -1.53 -2.18
CA ILE A 59 9.99 -1.07 -3.17
C ILE A 59 9.62 -1.56 -4.57
N ASP A 60 9.40 -2.87 -4.73
CA ASP A 60 9.07 -3.48 -6.02
C ASP A 60 7.73 -2.94 -6.54
N HIS A 61 6.74 -2.76 -5.66
CA HIS A 61 5.45 -2.16 -5.97
C HIS A 61 5.58 -0.74 -6.51
N TYR A 62 6.32 0.13 -5.82
CA TYR A 62 6.52 1.51 -6.27
C TYR A 62 7.35 1.57 -7.57
N MET A 63 8.33 0.68 -7.75
CA MET A 63 9.05 0.57 -9.02
C MET A 63 8.11 0.19 -10.18
N GLY A 64 7.22 -0.77 -9.96
CA GLY A 64 6.19 -1.15 -10.92
C GLY A 64 5.23 -0.01 -11.26
N LEU A 65 4.72 0.70 -10.25
CA LEU A 65 3.88 1.89 -10.46
C LEU A 65 4.57 2.94 -11.34
N ARG A 66 5.84 3.25 -11.04
CA ARG A 66 6.61 4.21 -11.82
C ARG A 66 6.73 3.78 -13.28
N LEU A 67 7.15 2.54 -13.52
CA LEU A 67 7.41 2.05 -14.86
C LEU A 67 6.13 1.92 -15.69
N TYR A 68 5.07 1.35 -15.12
CA TYR A 68 3.90 0.93 -15.90
C TYR A 68 2.70 1.88 -15.81
N LEU A 69 2.49 2.52 -14.67
CA LEU A 69 1.36 3.45 -14.50
C LEU A 69 1.76 4.88 -14.86
N LEU A 70 2.96 5.29 -14.43
CA LEU A 70 3.44 6.66 -14.61
C LEU A 70 4.33 6.83 -15.85
N ASN A 71 4.74 5.73 -16.50
CA ASN A 71 5.68 5.73 -17.63
C ASN A 71 7.00 6.46 -17.31
N GLU A 72 7.48 6.36 -16.07
CA GLU A 72 8.74 6.95 -15.61
C GLU A 72 9.87 5.91 -15.62
N ASP A 73 10.96 6.21 -16.33
CA ASP A 73 12.16 5.38 -16.32
C ASP A 73 12.96 5.53 -15.01
N ASN A 74 13.72 4.49 -14.65
CA ASN A 74 14.55 4.48 -13.45
C ASN A 74 15.61 5.59 -13.42
N SER A 75 16.07 6.09 -14.57
CA SER A 75 17.00 7.23 -14.65
C SER A 75 16.44 8.51 -14.02
N THR A 76 15.11 8.69 -14.02
CA THR A 76 14.42 9.86 -13.45
C THR A 76 14.41 9.87 -11.91
N LEU A 77 14.71 8.74 -11.25
CA LEU A 77 14.78 8.65 -9.79
C LEU A 77 15.83 9.57 -9.20
N LYS A 78 17.01 9.69 -9.84
CA LYS A 78 18.09 10.57 -9.37
C LYS A 78 17.64 12.03 -9.35
N ILE A 79 16.99 12.47 -10.44
CA ILE A 79 16.49 13.84 -10.59
C ILE A 79 15.38 14.12 -9.56
N SER A 80 14.45 13.17 -9.41
CA SER A 80 13.34 13.29 -8.45
C SER A 80 13.82 13.44 -7.01
N ARG A 81 14.85 12.67 -6.61
CA ARG A 81 15.48 12.76 -5.28
C ARG A 81 16.15 14.11 -5.03
N ILE A 82 16.80 14.70 -6.04
CA ILE A 82 17.41 16.04 -5.92
C ILE A 82 16.33 17.10 -5.75
N LYS A 83 15.24 17.01 -6.51
CA LYS A 83 14.11 17.95 -6.43
C LYS A 83 13.42 17.92 -5.07
N TYR A 84 13.20 16.74 -4.48
CA TYR A 84 12.53 16.60 -3.18
C TYR A 84 13.36 17.10 -1.99
N ARG A 85 14.69 17.15 -2.13
CA ARG A 85 15.60 17.67 -1.09
C ARG A 85 15.68 19.20 -1.04
N ARG A 86 15.10 19.89 -2.03
CA ARG A 86 15.02 21.36 -2.08
C ARG A 86 13.67 21.81 -1.55
#